data_AF-A0A7X5FRW1-F1
#
_entry.id   AF-A0A7X5FRW1-F1
#
_cell.length_a   1.000
_cell.length_b   1.000
_cell.length_c   1.000
_cell.angle_alpha   90.00
_cell.angle_beta   90.00
_cell.angle_gamma   90.00
#
_symmetry.space_group_name_H-M   'P 1'
#
loop_
_entity.id
_entity.type
_entity.pdbx_description
1 polymer ?
#
loop_
_entity_poly.entity_id
_entity_poly.type
_entity_poly.pdbx_seq_one_letter_code
_entity_poly.pdbx_strand_id
1 'polypeptide(L)'
;MNIYIAHLKRIFQHIVLLYKNFFHWNLSKIGVFLYANLIGFLVSLPFIGIIVYQYFSSYSKLGLSTSPEEFLLNNTVTILSTIFLLLCIVTIFICTYTYGNFLMQNVYKSYLSGEKLPYTKNLYFSGKHFRAYIGILGWIGLYLLIPIVVGFILIVPFAIFAKISLGLSPFLIGGIALVLFLIVLVWFIYLAIRLAFSYYALLYSKEIHKAKTYIDESFRLTKKKVWKIIFMILPFLVVIGLIAGIMQTVEDSIIENRVYNKLLEIQTKSGQDDHKLLEGFYNSSDEKKIEFATIENKFLPMEKSINKEFLSRSIPYIDIKAIDNNWWIFTTLFVVFSFLVLEGITSMIYLSVYGIIKEKDEENNWESDSKK
;
A
#
# COMPACT_ATOMS: atom_id res chain seq x y z
N MET A 1 -8.44 -45.08 -10.43
CA MET A 1 -8.90 -44.66 -11.77
C MET A 1 -10.22 -43.86 -11.73
N ASN A 2 -11.27 -44.32 -11.02
CA ASN A 2 -12.56 -43.59 -10.93
C ASN A 2 -12.49 -42.18 -10.31
N ILE A 3 -11.63 -41.94 -9.31
CA ILE A 3 -11.49 -40.63 -8.67
C ILE A 3 -10.93 -39.57 -9.67
N TYR A 4 -9.90 -39.94 -10.44
CA TYR A 4 -9.32 -39.06 -11.45
C TYR A 4 -10.32 -38.69 -12.55
N ILE A 5 -11.10 -39.65 -13.04
CA ILE A 5 -12.14 -39.41 -14.06
C ILE A 5 -13.22 -38.46 -13.52
N ALA A 6 -13.62 -38.62 -12.26
CA ALA A 6 -14.58 -37.72 -11.62
C ALA A 6 -14.04 -36.29 -11.48
N HIS A 7 -12.77 -36.12 -11.09
CA HIS A 7 -12.13 -34.80 -11.05
C HIS A 7 -12.02 -34.17 -12.43
N LEU A 8 -11.62 -34.94 -13.45
CA LEU A 8 -11.50 -34.46 -14.83
C LEU A 8 -12.85 -34.00 -15.38
N LYS A 9 -13.91 -34.79 -15.15
CA LYS A 9 -15.28 -34.44 -15.54
C LYS A 9 -15.75 -33.15 -14.86
N ARG A 10 -15.44 -32.98 -13.57
CA ARG A 10 -15.77 -31.75 -12.82
C ARG A 10 -15.02 -30.54 -13.37
N ILE A 11 -13.72 -30.67 -13.67
CA ILE A 11 -12.93 -29.61 -14.32
C ILE A 11 -13.55 -29.24 -15.67
N PHE A 12 -13.91 -30.21 -16.50
CA PHE A 12 -14.52 -29.96 -17.81
C PHE A 12 -15.88 -29.27 -17.71
N GLN A 13 -16.71 -29.66 -16.74
CA GLN A 13 -17.97 -28.97 -16.44
C GLN A 13 -17.73 -27.51 -16.03
N HIS A 14 -16.71 -27.22 -15.22
CA HIS A 14 -16.34 -25.85 -14.88
C HIS A 14 -15.85 -25.05 -16.09
N ILE A 15 -15.06 -25.66 -16.99
CA ILE A 15 -14.59 -25.00 -18.23
C ILE A 15 -15.77 -24.68 -19.17
N VAL A 16 -16.70 -25.62 -19.36
CA VAL A 16 -17.88 -25.42 -20.22
C VAL A 16 -18.81 -24.36 -19.63
N LEU A 17 -19.06 -24.41 -18.32
CA LEU A 17 -19.78 -23.36 -17.61
C LEU A 17 -19.09 -22.01 -17.78
N LEU A 18 -17.74 -22.02 -17.74
CA LEU A 18 -16.95 -20.82 -17.86
C LEU A 18 -17.14 -20.17 -19.25
N TYR A 19 -17.11 -20.98 -20.30
CA TYR A 19 -17.29 -20.53 -21.67
C TYR A 19 -18.71 -20.05 -21.96
N LYS A 20 -19.73 -20.79 -21.48
CA LYS A 20 -21.15 -20.48 -21.73
C LYS A 20 -21.57 -19.10 -21.22
N ASN A 21 -20.96 -18.65 -20.12
CA ASN A 21 -21.30 -17.39 -19.48
C ASN A 21 -20.16 -16.36 -19.56
N PHE A 22 -19.07 -16.66 -20.29
CA PHE A 22 -17.89 -15.80 -20.41
C PHE A 22 -18.26 -14.36 -20.77
N PHE A 23 -19.10 -14.19 -21.79
CA PHE A 23 -19.50 -12.85 -22.25
C PHE A 23 -20.30 -12.10 -21.19
N HIS A 24 -21.31 -12.76 -20.60
CA HIS A 24 -22.13 -12.17 -19.54
C HIS A 24 -21.28 -11.70 -18.37
N TRP A 25 -20.32 -12.52 -17.92
CA TRP A 25 -19.49 -12.18 -16.77
C TRP A 25 -18.42 -11.13 -17.05
N ASN A 26 -17.79 -11.14 -18.23
CA ASN A 26 -16.84 -10.07 -18.57
C ASN A 26 -17.54 -8.74 -18.74
N LEU A 27 -18.70 -8.73 -19.42
CA LEU A 27 -19.56 -7.55 -19.50
C LEU A 27 -19.99 -7.11 -18.09
N SER A 28 -20.24 -8.08 -17.19
CA SER A 28 -20.61 -7.80 -15.81
C SER A 28 -19.52 -7.07 -15.04
N LYS A 29 -18.27 -7.52 -15.17
CA LYS A 29 -17.10 -6.89 -14.54
C LYS A 29 -16.89 -5.48 -15.08
N ILE A 30 -16.95 -5.31 -16.40
CA ILE A 30 -16.85 -3.99 -17.05
C ILE A 30 -17.96 -3.06 -16.53
N GLY A 31 -19.20 -3.55 -16.46
CA GLY A 31 -20.33 -2.77 -15.96
C GLY A 31 -20.16 -2.34 -14.50
N VAL A 32 -19.69 -3.23 -13.62
CA VAL A 32 -19.39 -2.90 -12.21
C VAL A 32 -18.25 -1.89 -12.11
N PHE A 33 -17.20 -2.06 -12.91
CA PHE A 33 -16.07 -1.13 -12.94
C PHE A 33 -16.49 0.27 -13.43
N LEU A 34 -17.24 0.36 -14.52
CA LEU A 34 -17.77 1.63 -15.03
C LEU A 34 -18.72 2.28 -14.02
N TYR A 35 -19.60 1.50 -13.39
CA TYR A 35 -20.49 1.97 -12.34
C TYR A 35 -19.70 2.59 -11.17
N ALA A 36 -18.68 1.89 -10.65
CA ALA A 36 -17.88 2.38 -9.54
C ALA A 36 -17.14 3.69 -9.89
N ASN A 37 -16.53 3.77 -11.08
CA ASN A 37 -15.86 4.99 -11.52
C ASN A 37 -16.83 6.16 -11.71
N LEU A 38 -17.97 5.91 -12.35
CA LEU A 38 -18.98 6.94 -12.61
C LEU A 38 -19.56 7.50 -11.30
N ILE A 39 -19.93 6.62 -10.36
CA ILE A 39 -20.44 7.06 -9.06
C ILE A 39 -19.35 7.80 -8.27
N GLY A 40 -18.12 7.31 -8.26
CA GLY A 40 -17.00 7.97 -7.59
C GLY A 40 -16.79 9.38 -8.13
N PHE A 41 -16.78 9.53 -9.45
CA PHE A 41 -16.71 10.82 -10.12
C PHE A 41 -17.88 11.73 -9.75
N LEU A 42 -19.12 11.27 -9.92
CA LEU A 42 -20.33 12.06 -9.63
C LEU A 42 -20.38 12.55 -8.18
N VAL A 43 -20.03 11.70 -7.21
CA VAL A 43 -20.01 12.07 -5.79
C VAL A 43 -18.86 13.02 -5.47
N SER A 44 -17.76 12.97 -6.22
CA SER A 44 -16.63 13.88 -6.07
C SER A 44 -16.83 15.28 -6.68
N LEU A 45 -17.79 15.44 -7.61
CA LEU A 45 -18.02 16.70 -8.34
C LEU A 45 -18.18 17.94 -7.44
N PRO A 46 -18.90 17.92 -6.30
CA PRO A 46 -19.01 19.09 -5.43
C PRO A 46 -17.65 19.55 -4.90
N PHE A 47 -16.77 18.62 -4.53
CA PHE A 47 -15.43 18.92 -4.01
C PHE A 47 -14.53 19.46 -5.11
N ILE A 48 -14.59 18.86 -6.31
CA ILE A 48 -13.88 19.35 -7.49
C ILE A 48 -14.31 20.79 -7.80
N GLY A 49 -15.62 21.07 -7.77
CA GLY A 49 -16.16 22.42 -7.97
C GLY A 49 -15.61 23.43 -6.96
N ILE A 50 -15.52 23.07 -5.67
CA ILE A 50 -14.93 23.93 -4.64
C ILE A 50 -13.44 24.16 -4.89
N ILE A 51 -12.67 23.12 -5.26
CA ILE A 51 -11.24 23.27 -5.59
C ILE A 51 -11.05 24.21 -6.78
N VAL A 52 -11.85 24.04 -7.85
CA VAL A 52 -11.81 24.90 -9.02
C VAL A 52 -12.15 26.34 -8.64
N TYR A 53 -13.18 26.54 -7.80
CA TYR A 53 -13.53 27.86 -7.29
C TYR A 53 -12.40 28.50 -6.47
N GLN A 54 -11.77 27.75 -5.55
CA GLN A 54 -10.62 28.20 -4.76
C GLN A 54 -9.44 28.57 -5.66
N TYR A 55 -9.16 27.75 -6.69
CA TYR A 55 -8.13 28.04 -7.68
C TYR A 55 -8.36 29.39 -8.37
N PHE A 56 -9.57 29.63 -8.89
CA PHE A 56 -9.87 30.89 -9.56
C PHE A 56 -9.96 32.11 -8.64
N SER A 57 -10.34 31.93 -7.36
CA SER A 57 -10.52 33.05 -6.42
C SER A 57 -9.23 33.44 -5.68
N SER A 58 -8.40 32.46 -5.31
CA SER A 58 -7.18 32.67 -4.52
C SER A 58 -5.90 32.55 -5.35
N TYR A 59 -5.82 31.59 -6.27
CA TYR A 59 -4.58 31.26 -6.99
C TYR A 59 -4.41 32.03 -8.30
N SER A 60 -5.49 32.53 -8.92
CA SER A 60 -5.40 33.43 -10.09
C SER A 60 -4.65 34.73 -9.80
N LYS A 61 -4.50 35.10 -8.51
CA LYS A 61 -3.77 36.28 -8.04
C LYS A 61 -2.26 36.04 -7.85
N LEU A 62 -1.78 34.81 -8.00
CA LEU A 62 -0.35 34.44 -7.90
C LEU A 62 0.54 35.08 -8.97
N GLY A 63 -0.04 35.63 -10.03
CA GLY A 63 0.71 36.37 -11.05
C GLY A 63 1.24 37.74 -10.58
N LEU A 64 0.91 38.17 -9.36
CA LEU A 64 1.29 39.49 -8.82
C LEU A 64 2.35 39.33 -7.73
N SER A 65 3.60 39.63 -8.09
CA SER A 65 4.75 40.07 -7.26
C SER A 65 4.67 39.84 -5.73
N THR A 66 4.36 38.62 -5.30
CA THR A 66 4.32 38.22 -3.88
C THR A 66 5.38 37.17 -3.66
N SER A 67 6.14 37.31 -2.58
CA SER A 67 7.13 36.29 -2.22
C SER A 67 6.40 34.97 -1.89
N PRO A 68 7.01 33.79 -2.16
CA PRO A 68 6.40 32.50 -1.87
C PRO A 68 5.99 32.33 -0.39
N GLU A 69 6.76 32.89 0.54
CA GLU A 69 6.49 32.85 1.98
C GLU A 69 5.24 33.67 2.35
N GLU A 70 5.14 34.89 1.82
CA GLU A 70 3.98 35.76 2.04
C GLU A 70 2.71 35.15 1.43
N PHE A 71 2.83 34.51 0.26
CA PHE A 71 1.72 33.75 -0.33
C PHE A 71 1.26 32.59 0.56
N LEU A 72 2.20 31.78 1.07
CA LEU A 72 1.89 30.65 1.94
C LEU A 72 1.19 31.09 3.23
N LEU A 73 1.71 32.14 3.89
CA LEU A 73 1.12 32.69 5.11
C LEU A 73 -0.29 33.24 4.87
N ASN A 74 -0.46 34.03 3.81
CA ASN A 74 -1.75 34.66 3.50
C ASN A 74 -2.81 33.68 2.98
N ASN A 75 -2.40 32.52 2.47
CA ASN A 75 -3.30 31.51 1.89
C ASN A 75 -3.30 30.18 2.65
N THR A 76 -2.73 30.11 3.86
CA THR A 76 -2.61 28.86 4.64
C THR A 76 -3.96 28.16 4.79
N VAL A 77 -5.03 28.89 5.10
CA VAL A 77 -6.38 28.32 5.25
C VAL A 77 -6.87 27.72 3.92
N THR A 78 -6.69 28.45 2.81
CA THR A 78 -7.08 27.97 1.49
C THR A 78 -6.30 26.71 1.12
N ILE A 79 -4.97 26.71 1.29
CA ILE A 79 -4.10 25.56 1.02
C ILE A 79 -4.52 24.34 1.84
N LEU A 80 -4.71 24.50 3.16
CA LEU A 80 -5.15 23.42 4.05
C LEU A 80 -6.53 22.90 3.64
N SER A 81 -7.46 23.79 3.28
CA SER A 81 -8.78 23.40 2.80
C SER A 81 -8.71 22.65 1.47
N THR A 82 -7.85 23.06 0.53
CA THR A 82 -7.64 22.35 -0.74
C THR A 82 -7.06 20.96 -0.50
N ILE A 83 -6.07 20.82 0.38
CA ILE A 83 -5.50 19.51 0.77
C ILE A 83 -6.60 18.62 1.37
N PHE A 84 -7.41 19.15 2.28
CA PHE A 84 -8.53 18.42 2.87
C PHE A 84 -9.55 17.96 1.81
N LEU A 85 -9.94 18.85 0.88
CA LEU A 85 -10.87 18.51 -0.21
C LEU A 85 -10.29 17.42 -1.13
N LEU A 86 -8.99 17.48 -1.44
CA LEU A 86 -8.30 16.44 -2.19
C LEU A 86 -8.34 15.10 -1.44
N LEU A 87 -8.10 15.10 -0.14
CA LEU A 87 -8.23 13.90 0.70
C LEU A 87 -9.66 13.35 0.69
N CYS A 88 -10.69 14.22 0.71
CA CYS A 88 -12.08 13.80 0.56
C CYS A 88 -12.34 13.14 -0.79
N ILE A 89 -11.87 13.73 -1.90
CA ILE A 89 -12.00 13.16 -3.25
C ILE A 89 -11.34 11.79 -3.31
N VAL A 90 -10.08 11.69 -2.87
CA VAL A 90 -9.34 10.42 -2.84
C VAL A 90 -10.09 9.38 -2.00
N THR A 91 -10.62 9.76 -0.84
CA THR A 91 -11.40 8.86 0.02
C THR A 91 -12.68 8.38 -0.67
N ILE A 92 -13.40 9.25 -1.39
CA ILE A 92 -14.59 8.88 -2.17
C ILE A 92 -14.23 7.85 -3.24
N PHE A 93 -13.15 8.08 -3.99
CA PHE A 93 -12.69 7.14 -5.01
C PHE A 93 -12.28 5.80 -4.40
N ILE A 94 -11.53 5.81 -3.28
CA ILE A 94 -11.17 4.59 -2.55
C ILE A 94 -12.44 3.84 -2.13
N CYS A 95 -13.39 4.49 -1.46
CA CYS A 95 -14.63 3.87 -1.00
C CYS A 95 -15.46 3.30 -2.15
N THR A 96 -15.55 4.02 -3.26
CA THR A 96 -16.35 3.59 -4.42
C THR A 96 -15.67 2.44 -5.16
N TYR A 97 -14.33 2.48 -5.28
CA TYR A 97 -13.54 1.40 -5.88
C TYR A 97 -13.57 0.14 -5.02
N THR A 98 -13.41 0.25 -3.69
CA THR A 98 -13.52 -0.89 -2.78
C THR A 98 -14.93 -1.47 -2.80
N TYR A 99 -15.97 -0.65 -2.93
CA TYR A 99 -17.34 -1.13 -3.13
C TYR A 99 -17.51 -1.82 -4.49
N GLY A 100 -16.92 -1.29 -5.56
CA GLY A 100 -16.86 -1.93 -6.87
C GLY A 100 -16.21 -3.31 -6.82
N ASN A 101 -15.10 -3.45 -6.09
CA ASN A 101 -14.45 -4.75 -5.87
C ASN A 101 -15.34 -5.71 -5.08
N PHE A 102 -16.06 -5.22 -4.06
CA PHE A 102 -17.04 -6.00 -3.33
C PHE A 102 -18.20 -6.47 -4.25
N LEU A 103 -18.70 -5.60 -5.13
CA LEU A 103 -19.68 -5.99 -6.15
C LEU A 103 -19.12 -7.01 -7.13
N MET A 104 -17.84 -6.91 -7.50
CA MET A 104 -17.17 -7.94 -8.32
C MET A 104 -17.10 -9.29 -7.59
N GLN A 105 -16.89 -9.32 -6.28
CA GLN A 105 -16.96 -10.58 -5.52
C GLN A 105 -18.34 -11.24 -5.60
N ASN A 106 -19.42 -10.45 -5.65
CA ASN A 106 -20.76 -10.98 -5.91
C ASN A 106 -20.88 -11.60 -7.32
N VAL A 107 -20.24 -11.00 -8.33
CA VAL A 107 -20.13 -11.60 -9.68
C VAL A 107 -19.43 -12.95 -9.63
N TYR A 108 -18.32 -13.05 -8.90
CA TYR A 108 -17.61 -14.32 -8.72
C TYR A 108 -18.42 -15.34 -7.94
N LYS A 109 -19.19 -14.92 -6.93
CA LYS A 109 -20.10 -15.81 -6.19
C LYS A 109 -21.17 -16.41 -7.11
N SER A 110 -21.83 -15.58 -7.94
CA SER A 110 -22.80 -16.06 -8.93
C SER A 110 -22.15 -16.93 -10.02
N TYR A 111 -20.89 -16.65 -10.38
CA TYR A 111 -20.10 -17.51 -11.26
C TYR A 111 -19.96 -18.92 -10.67
N LEU A 112 -19.56 -19.03 -9.40
CA LEU A 112 -19.36 -20.32 -8.73
C LEU A 112 -20.67 -21.10 -8.57
N SER A 113 -21.82 -20.42 -8.45
CA SER A 113 -23.15 -21.06 -8.44
C SER A 113 -23.69 -21.39 -9.83
N GLY A 114 -23.07 -20.91 -10.91
CA GLY A 114 -23.55 -21.09 -12.28
C GLY A 114 -24.77 -20.23 -12.64
N GLU A 115 -25.08 -19.22 -11.83
CA GLU A 115 -26.24 -18.35 -11.98
C GLU A 115 -25.89 -17.07 -12.74
N LYS A 116 -26.84 -16.56 -13.54
CA LYS A 116 -26.72 -15.23 -14.14
C LYS A 116 -27.06 -14.19 -13.07
N LEU A 117 -26.25 -13.14 -12.98
CA LEU A 117 -26.52 -11.99 -12.12
C LEU A 117 -27.79 -11.24 -12.53
N PRO A 118 -28.82 -11.16 -11.68
CA PRO A 118 -30.01 -10.37 -11.96
C PRO A 118 -29.79 -8.91 -11.54
N TYR A 119 -29.20 -8.08 -12.39
CA TYR A 119 -28.86 -6.67 -12.11
C TYR A 119 -29.98 -5.85 -11.45
N THR A 120 -31.20 -5.93 -12.00
CA THR A 120 -32.35 -5.13 -11.57
C THR A 120 -32.97 -5.60 -10.26
N LYS A 121 -32.72 -6.85 -9.85
CA LYS A 121 -33.21 -7.45 -8.60
C LYS A 121 -32.08 -7.72 -7.61
N ASN A 122 -30.87 -7.25 -7.90
CA ASN A 122 -29.71 -7.58 -7.10
C ASN A 122 -29.73 -6.77 -5.81
N LEU A 123 -29.84 -7.46 -4.67
CA LEU A 123 -29.79 -6.85 -3.33
C LEU A 123 -28.53 -5.99 -3.12
N TYR A 124 -27.46 -6.30 -3.84
CA TYR A 124 -26.16 -5.64 -3.76
C TYR A 124 -26.12 -4.25 -4.42
N PHE A 125 -27.06 -3.93 -5.31
CA PHE A 125 -27.22 -2.56 -5.82
C PHE A 125 -28.20 -1.74 -4.97
N SER A 126 -28.75 -2.30 -3.88
CA SER A 126 -29.67 -1.57 -3.02
C SER A 126 -28.94 -0.57 -2.11
N GLY A 127 -29.54 0.61 -1.91
CA GLY A 127 -29.01 1.61 -0.97
C GLY A 127 -28.97 1.12 0.49
N LYS A 128 -29.75 0.10 0.86
CA LYS A 128 -29.62 -0.56 2.18
C LYS A 128 -28.30 -1.30 2.30
N HIS A 129 -27.87 -2.00 1.25
CA HIS A 129 -26.62 -2.75 1.24
C HIS A 129 -25.42 -1.81 1.22
N PHE A 130 -25.48 -0.75 0.41
CA PHE A 130 -24.45 0.30 0.41
C PHE A 130 -24.30 0.95 1.79
N ARG A 131 -25.40 1.28 2.48
CA ARG A 131 -25.34 1.81 3.85
C ARG A 131 -24.73 0.82 4.86
N ALA A 132 -25.05 -0.47 4.74
CA ALA A 132 -24.43 -1.50 5.57
C ALA A 132 -22.93 -1.59 5.31
N TYR A 133 -22.50 -1.55 4.04
CA TYR A 133 -21.10 -1.53 3.63
C TYR A 133 -20.33 -0.33 4.17
N ILE A 134 -20.86 0.89 4.01
CA ILE A 134 -20.27 2.12 4.57
C ILE A 134 -20.24 2.07 6.10
N GLY A 135 -21.29 1.55 6.73
CA GLY A 135 -21.31 1.35 8.18
C GLY A 135 -20.22 0.37 8.64
N ILE A 136 -19.98 -0.70 7.89
CA ILE A 136 -18.88 -1.64 8.15
C ILE A 136 -17.54 -0.90 8.02
N LEU A 137 -17.30 -0.18 6.94
CA LEU A 137 -16.09 0.64 6.75
C LEU A 137 -15.84 1.57 7.95
N GLY A 138 -16.88 2.28 8.41
CA GLY A 138 -16.78 3.16 9.57
C GLY A 138 -16.38 2.43 10.85
N TRP A 139 -16.99 1.27 11.14
CA TRP A 139 -16.61 0.45 12.28
C TRP A 139 -15.18 -0.09 12.14
N ILE A 140 -14.78 -0.57 10.96
CA ILE A 140 -13.41 -1.04 10.71
C ILE A 140 -12.42 0.09 11.00
N GLY A 141 -12.66 1.29 10.49
CA GLY A 141 -11.83 2.47 10.76
C GLY A 141 -11.71 2.76 12.25
N LEU A 142 -12.82 2.74 12.98
CA LEU A 142 -12.84 2.98 14.43
C LEU A 142 -12.03 1.91 15.19
N TYR A 143 -12.18 0.64 14.85
CA TYR A 143 -11.43 -0.44 15.49
C TYR A 143 -9.94 -0.38 15.17
N LEU A 144 -9.56 -0.08 13.92
CA LEU A 144 -8.16 0.06 13.52
C LEU A 144 -7.48 1.30 14.11
N LEU A 145 -8.25 2.32 14.51
CA LEU A 145 -7.73 3.48 15.22
C LEU A 145 -7.25 3.12 16.63
N ILE A 146 -7.82 2.08 17.27
CA ILE A 146 -7.44 1.63 18.62
C ILE A 146 -5.94 1.29 18.71
N PRO A 147 -5.38 0.35 17.93
CA PRO A 147 -3.96 0.03 18.00
C PRO A 147 -3.07 1.23 17.62
N ILE A 148 -3.51 2.11 16.73
CA ILE A 148 -2.77 3.34 16.39
C ILE A 148 -2.66 4.25 17.62
N VAL A 149 -3.79 4.53 18.27
CA VAL A 149 -3.83 5.37 19.48
C VAL A 149 -3.02 4.74 20.61
N VAL A 150 -3.14 3.42 20.83
CA VAL A 150 -2.32 2.72 21.82
C VAL A 150 -0.83 2.81 21.47
N GLY A 151 -0.46 2.65 20.20
CA GLY A 151 0.91 2.85 19.73
C GLY A 151 1.43 4.24 20.06
N PHE A 152 0.64 5.29 19.80
CA PHE A 152 0.99 6.66 20.18
C PHE A 152 1.16 6.83 21.69
N ILE A 153 0.23 6.29 22.49
CA ILE A 153 0.29 6.34 23.96
C ILE A 153 1.51 5.60 24.51
N LEU A 154 1.97 4.53 23.85
CA LEU A 154 3.17 3.80 24.28
C LEU A 154 4.46 4.48 23.83
N ILE A 155 4.52 4.92 22.56
CA ILE A 155 5.74 5.45 21.94
C ILE A 155 6.05 6.88 22.40
N VAL A 156 5.03 7.75 22.53
CA VAL A 156 5.25 9.18 22.83
C VAL A 156 5.86 9.39 24.23
N PRO A 157 5.30 8.83 25.32
CA PRO A 157 5.93 8.95 26.63
C PRO A 157 7.32 8.31 26.65
N PHE A 158 7.49 7.16 26.00
CA PHE A 158 8.78 6.49 25.91
C PHE A 158 9.84 7.37 25.22
N ALA A 159 9.48 8.05 24.12
CA ALA A 159 10.35 9.00 23.44
C ALA A 159 10.69 10.22 24.32
N ILE A 160 9.73 10.72 25.09
CA ILE A 160 9.94 11.80 26.07
C ILE A 160 10.90 11.35 27.18
N PHE A 161 10.68 10.16 27.77
CA PHE A 161 11.55 9.59 28.80
C PHE A 161 12.97 9.31 28.28
N ALA A 162 13.11 8.79 27.06
CA ALA A 162 14.38 8.59 26.38
C ALA A 162 15.17 9.89 26.23
N LYS A 163 14.49 11.00 25.93
CA LYS A 163 15.10 12.33 25.81
C LYS A 163 15.51 12.92 27.16
N ILE A 164 14.75 12.64 28.22
CA ILE A 164 14.86 13.40 29.48
C ILE A 164 16.02 12.96 30.37
N SER A 165 16.35 11.67 30.52
CA SER A 165 17.54 11.18 31.27
C SER A 165 17.29 9.76 31.80
N LEU A 166 17.50 8.74 30.98
CA LEU A 166 17.54 7.37 31.50
C LEU A 166 18.93 6.74 31.55
N GLY A 167 19.98 7.41 31.03
CA GLY A 167 21.31 6.80 30.93
C GLY A 167 21.33 5.49 30.11
N LEU A 168 20.20 5.13 29.50
CA LEU A 168 20.07 3.98 28.63
C LEU A 168 20.80 4.28 27.33
N SER A 169 21.56 3.30 26.84
CA SER A 169 22.20 3.44 25.55
C SER A 169 21.13 3.66 24.47
N PRO A 170 21.40 4.49 23.44
CA PRO A 170 20.48 4.68 22.31
C PRO A 170 20.05 3.37 21.67
N PHE A 171 20.94 2.37 21.68
CA PHE A 171 20.65 1.01 21.21
C PHE A 171 19.53 0.32 22.00
N LEU A 172 19.56 0.37 23.34
CA LEU A 172 18.51 -0.23 24.18
C LEU A 172 17.17 0.47 23.98
N ILE A 173 17.18 1.81 23.88
CA ILE A 173 15.97 2.61 23.63
C ILE A 173 15.37 2.24 22.27
N GLY A 174 16.20 2.20 21.23
CA GLY A 174 15.79 1.78 19.88
C GLY A 174 15.25 0.35 19.85
N GLY A 175 15.89 -0.59 20.56
CA GLY A 175 15.46 -1.97 20.68
C GLY A 175 14.07 -2.11 21.33
N ILE A 176 13.83 -1.42 22.45
CA ILE A 176 12.53 -1.43 23.13
C ILE A 176 11.45 -0.80 22.24
N ALA A 177 11.75 0.35 21.62
CA ALA A 177 10.81 1.02 20.71
C ALA A 177 10.44 0.12 19.52
N LEU A 178 11.42 -0.59 18.94
CA LEU A 178 11.19 -1.54 17.87
C LEU A 178 10.29 -2.70 18.31
N VAL A 179 10.54 -3.29 19.48
CA VAL A 179 9.69 -4.38 20.01
C VAL A 179 8.26 -3.92 20.24
N LEU A 180 8.07 -2.74 20.85
CA LEU A 180 6.74 -2.15 21.06
C LEU A 180 6.03 -1.88 19.74
N PHE A 181 6.73 -1.31 18.76
CA PHE A 181 6.20 -1.09 17.41
C PHE A 181 5.77 -2.41 16.76
N LEU A 182 6.59 -3.46 16.84
CA LEU A 182 6.26 -4.77 16.28
C LEU A 182 5.03 -5.39 16.95
N ILE A 183 4.87 -5.27 18.27
CA ILE A 183 3.68 -5.74 18.99
C ILE A 183 2.43 -5.02 18.50
N VAL A 184 2.48 -3.68 18.40
CA VAL A 184 1.37 -2.87 17.91
C VAL A 184 1.06 -3.19 16.45
N LEU A 185 2.07 -3.40 15.61
CA LEU A 185 1.92 -3.77 14.21
C LEU A 185 1.27 -5.15 14.06
N VAL A 186 1.72 -6.16 14.79
CA VAL A 186 1.11 -7.51 14.79
C VAL A 186 -0.33 -7.43 15.27
N TRP A 187 -0.62 -6.65 16.30
CA TRP A 187 -1.99 -6.43 16.77
C TRP A 187 -2.86 -5.73 15.73
N PHE A 188 -2.34 -4.71 15.05
CA PHE A 188 -3.01 -4.01 13.95
C PHE A 188 -3.36 -4.98 12.82
N ILE A 189 -2.39 -5.78 12.36
CA ILE A 189 -2.58 -6.78 11.29
C ILE A 189 -3.61 -7.83 11.71
N TYR A 190 -3.50 -8.36 12.93
CA TYR A 190 -4.45 -9.31 13.49
C TYR A 190 -5.88 -8.75 13.47
N LEU A 191 -6.05 -7.50 13.91
CA LEU A 191 -7.35 -6.83 13.93
C LEU A 191 -7.87 -6.57 12.51
N ALA A 192 -7.02 -6.11 11.60
CA ALA A 192 -7.37 -5.84 10.20
C ALA A 192 -7.88 -7.11 9.49
N ILE A 193 -7.19 -8.24 9.66
CA ILE A 193 -7.63 -9.52 9.08
C ILE A 193 -8.99 -9.91 9.65
N ARG A 194 -9.20 -9.83 10.97
CA ARG A 194 -10.52 -10.16 11.59
C ARG A 194 -11.63 -9.28 11.06
N LEU A 195 -11.37 -7.99 10.96
CA LEU A 195 -12.33 -7.02 10.48
C LEU A 195 -12.67 -7.20 9.00
N ALA A 196 -11.71 -7.63 8.17
CA ALA A 196 -11.96 -7.93 6.76
C ALA A 196 -13.04 -9.02 6.56
N PHE A 197 -13.19 -9.96 7.52
CA PHE A 197 -14.26 -10.98 7.47
C PHE A 197 -15.68 -10.40 7.61
N SER A 198 -15.84 -9.15 8.03
CA SER A 198 -17.16 -8.50 8.09
C SER A 198 -17.74 -8.26 6.69
N TYR A 199 -16.89 -8.00 5.68
CA TYR A 199 -17.34 -7.93 4.29
C TYR A 199 -17.82 -9.29 3.78
N TYR A 200 -17.14 -10.37 4.17
CA TYR A 200 -17.59 -11.72 3.84
C TYR A 200 -18.91 -12.06 4.53
N ALA A 201 -19.07 -11.70 5.80
CA ALA A 201 -20.34 -11.85 6.51
C ALA A 201 -21.47 -11.11 5.79
N LEU A 202 -21.20 -9.90 5.26
CA LEU A 202 -22.15 -9.15 4.43
C LEU A 202 -22.43 -9.84 3.09
N LEU A 203 -21.40 -10.32 2.38
CA LEU A 203 -21.48 -10.97 1.07
C LEU A 203 -22.26 -12.30 1.10
N TYR A 204 -22.22 -13.02 2.22
CA TYR A 204 -22.90 -14.31 2.35
C TYR A 204 -24.23 -14.23 3.11
N SER A 205 -24.59 -13.05 3.64
CA SER A 205 -25.86 -12.87 4.32
C SER A 205 -27.05 -12.90 3.37
N LYS A 206 -28.13 -13.59 3.78
CA LYS A 206 -29.42 -13.59 3.07
C LYS A 206 -30.22 -12.31 3.35
N GLU A 207 -30.03 -11.73 4.53
CA GLU A 207 -30.71 -10.51 4.98
C GLU A 207 -29.73 -9.38 5.30
N ILE A 208 -30.19 -8.13 5.16
CA ILE A 208 -29.38 -6.96 5.47
C ILE A 208 -29.63 -6.55 6.93
N HIS A 209 -28.64 -6.77 7.78
CA HIS A 209 -28.63 -6.39 9.18
C HIS A 209 -27.86 -5.08 9.41
N LYS A 210 -27.77 -4.63 10.67
CA LYS A 210 -26.97 -3.45 11.04
C LYS A 210 -25.47 -3.77 10.90
N ALA A 211 -24.68 -2.77 10.51
CA ALA A 211 -23.23 -2.92 10.29
C ALA A 211 -22.49 -3.60 11.46
N LYS A 212 -22.81 -3.23 12.70
CA LYS A 212 -22.20 -3.80 13.92
C LYS A 212 -22.39 -5.32 14.00
N THR A 213 -23.53 -5.85 13.57
CA THR A 213 -23.79 -7.30 13.57
C THR A 213 -22.77 -8.06 12.72
N TYR A 214 -22.37 -7.51 11.57
CA TYR A 214 -21.35 -8.13 10.71
C TYR A 214 -19.94 -8.07 11.31
N ILE A 215 -19.65 -7.04 12.11
CA ILE A 215 -18.40 -6.91 12.86
C ILE A 215 -18.35 -7.95 13.98
N ASP A 216 -19.43 -8.10 14.75
CA ASP A 216 -19.50 -9.09 15.82
C ASP A 216 -19.41 -10.53 15.26
N GLU A 217 -20.09 -10.78 14.14
CA GLU A 217 -20.00 -12.04 13.38
C GLU A 217 -18.56 -12.31 12.92
N SER A 218 -17.86 -11.30 12.39
CA SER A 218 -16.48 -11.46 11.93
C SER A 218 -15.54 -11.81 13.09
N PHE A 219 -15.68 -11.17 14.25
CA PHE A 219 -14.92 -11.51 15.44
C PHE A 219 -15.20 -12.94 15.92
N ARG A 220 -16.47 -13.38 15.90
CA ARG A 220 -16.86 -14.74 16.28
C ARG A 220 -16.25 -15.79 15.36
N LEU A 221 -16.35 -15.60 14.04
CA LEU A 221 -15.86 -16.54 13.03
C LEU A 221 -14.34 -16.73 13.05
N THR A 222 -13.59 -15.68 13.41
CA THR A 222 -12.15 -15.60 13.15
C THR A 222 -11.26 -15.89 14.36
N LYS A 223 -11.83 -16.04 15.57
CA LYS A 223 -11.13 -15.99 16.88
C LYS A 223 -9.74 -16.63 16.94
N LYS A 224 -9.59 -17.90 16.55
CA LYS A 224 -8.29 -18.59 16.50
C LYS A 224 -7.77 -18.82 15.08
N LYS A 225 -8.66 -18.75 14.07
CA LYS A 225 -8.33 -19.04 12.67
C LYS A 225 -7.42 -17.97 12.05
N VAL A 226 -7.42 -16.73 12.57
CA VAL A 226 -6.55 -15.64 12.06
C VAL A 226 -5.06 -15.93 12.21
N TRP A 227 -4.64 -16.54 13.31
CA TRP A 227 -3.22 -16.88 13.48
C TRP A 227 -2.72 -17.79 12.37
N LYS A 228 -3.54 -18.76 11.94
CA LYS A 228 -3.23 -19.62 10.80
C LYS A 228 -3.03 -18.81 9.51
N ILE A 229 -3.87 -17.80 9.27
CA ILE A 229 -3.76 -16.91 8.11
C ILE A 229 -2.47 -16.08 8.19
N ILE A 230 -2.17 -15.50 9.36
CA ILE A 230 -0.93 -14.72 9.57
C ILE A 230 0.30 -15.61 9.30
N PHE A 231 0.34 -16.81 9.87
CA PHE A 231 1.45 -17.74 9.66
C PHE A 231 1.57 -18.21 8.20
N MET A 232 0.45 -18.34 7.48
CA MET A 232 0.48 -18.65 6.04
C MET A 232 1.03 -17.49 5.21
N ILE A 233 0.79 -16.24 5.59
CA ILE A 233 1.26 -15.04 4.87
C ILE A 233 2.72 -14.71 5.20
N LEU A 234 3.16 -15.00 6.42
CA LEU A 234 4.51 -14.69 6.91
C LEU A 234 5.65 -15.12 5.96
N PRO A 235 5.72 -16.35 5.41
CA PRO A 235 6.80 -16.72 4.50
C PRO A 235 6.84 -15.87 3.23
N PHE A 236 5.68 -15.42 2.72
CA PHE A 236 5.63 -14.53 1.56
C PHE A 236 6.18 -13.15 1.89
N LEU A 237 5.88 -12.61 3.08
CA LEU A 237 6.46 -11.35 3.55
C LEU A 237 7.98 -11.44 3.71
N VAL A 238 8.48 -12.57 4.22
CA VAL A 238 9.93 -12.82 4.32
C VAL A 238 10.58 -12.85 2.94
N VAL A 239 9.98 -13.57 1.97
CA VAL A 239 10.50 -13.61 0.60
C VAL A 239 10.49 -12.23 -0.05
N ILE A 240 9.40 -11.45 0.09
CA ILE A 240 9.33 -10.07 -0.41
C ILE A 240 10.42 -9.21 0.24
N GLY A 241 10.59 -9.30 1.56
CA GLY A 241 11.60 -8.55 2.29
C GLY A 241 13.03 -8.92 1.86
N LEU A 242 13.32 -10.20 1.64
CA LEU A 242 14.60 -10.66 1.12
C LEU A 242 14.88 -10.13 -0.29
N ILE A 243 13.88 -10.19 -1.19
CA ILE A 243 14.02 -9.66 -2.55
C ILE A 243 14.27 -8.14 -2.50
N ALA A 244 13.51 -7.40 -1.68
CA ALA A 244 13.70 -5.97 -1.51
C ALA A 244 15.09 -5.62 -0.95
N GLY A 245 15.59 -6.39 0.03
CA GLY A 245 16.92 -6.21 0.59
C GLY A 245 18.05 -6.50 -0.42
N ILE A 246 17.90 -7.57 -1.22
CA ILE A 246 18.83 -7.87 -2.32
C ILE A 246 18.82 -6.72 -3.35
N MET A 247 17.64 -6.21 -3.70
CA MET A 247 17.51 -5.08 -4.63
C MET A 247 18.23 -3.83 -4.12
N GLN A 248 18.04 -3.48 -2.85
CA GLN A 248 18.75 -2.35 -2.22
C GLN A 248 20.27 -2.57 -2.25
N THR A 249 20.73 -3.77 -1.93
CA THR A 249 22.18 -4.09 -1.91
C THR A 249 22.80 -3.97 -3.31
N VAL A 250 22.08 -4.44 -4.34
CA VAL A 250 22.50 -4.31 -5.73
C VAL A 250 22.56 -2.83 -6.13
N GLU A 251 21.55 -2.04 -5.77
CA GLU A 251 21.52 -0.60 -6.03
C GLU A 251 22.72 0.11 -5.39
N ASP A 252 22.97 -0.14 -4.11
CA ASP A 252 24.10 0.45 -3.37
C ASP A 252 25.44 0.08 -4.04
N SER A 253 25.60 -1.17 -4.48
CA SER A 253 26.84 -1.65 -5.15
C SER A 253 27.05 -1.03 -6.54
N ILE A 254 25.97 -0.75 -7.28
CA ILE A 254 26.05 -0.11 -8.60
C ILE A 254 26.46 1.35 -8.43
N ILE A 255 25.90 2.04 -7.42
CA ILE A 255 26.26 3.41 -7.09
C ILE A 255 27.74 3.49 -6.68
N GLU A 256 28.18 2.61 -5.78
CA GLU A 256 29.57 2.56 -5.29
C GLU A 256 30.58 2.31 -6.43
N ASN A 257 30.36 1.29 -7.27
CA ASN A 257 31.24 0.99 -8.40
C ASN A 257 31.33 2.15 -9.40
N ARG A 258 30.22 2.89 -9.61
CA ARG A 258 30.21 4.01 -10.54
C ARG A 258 30.94 5.23 -9.99
N VAL A 259 30.76 5.53 -8.69
CA VAL A 259 31.53 6.58 -8.01
C VAL A 259 33.02 6.25 -8.08
N TYR A 260 33.39 4.99 -7.79
CA TYR A 260 34.77 4.52 -7.89
C TYR A 260 35.35 4.69 -9.31
N ASN A 261 34.65 4.21 -10.35
CA ASN A 261 35.11 4.33 -11.74
C ASN A 261 35.26 5.79 -12.19
N LYS A 262 34.37 6.69 -11.74
CA LYS A 262 34.46 8.11 -12.08
C LYS A 262 35.63 8.80 -11.38
N LEU A 263 35.89 8.45 -10.12
CA LEU A 263 37.08 8.92 -9.40
C LEU A 263 38.36 8.43 -10.07
N LEU A 264 38.38 7.17 -10.50
CA LEU A 264 39.51 6.61 -11.25
C LEU A 264 39.74 7.39 -12.55
N GLU A 265 38.70 7.64 -13.35
CA GLU A 265 38.78 8.43 -14.60
C GLU A 265 39.34 9.84 -14.36
N ILE A 266 38.92 10.51 -13.28
CA ILE A 266 39.44 11.83 -12.90
C ILE A 266 40.93 11.75 -12.56
N GLN A 267 41.36 10.73 -11.81
CA GLN A 267 42.77 10.52 -11.47
C GLN A 267 43.63 10.22 -12.70
N THR A 268 43.14 9.39 -13.64
CA THR A 268 43.89 9.11 -14.88
C THR A 268 44.02 10.34 -15.75
N LYS A 269 42.98 11.18 -15.83
CA LYS A 269 43.02 12.45 -16.57
C LYS A 269 43.90 13.51 -15.92
N SER A 270 43.94 13.59 -14.58
CA SER A 270 44.80 14.55 -13.88
C SER A 270 46.28 14.18 -14.00
N GLY A 271 46.61 12.88 -14.00
CA GLY A 271 48.00 12.40 -14.18
C GLY A 271 48.57 12.58 -15.59
N GLN A 272 47.81 13.10 -16.56
CA GLN A 272 48.26 13.39 -17.92
C GLN A 272 48.48 14.88 -18.21
N ASP A 273 48.02 15.80 -17.36
CA ASP A 273 48.14 17.26 -17.59
C ASP A 273 48.34 18.04 -16.28
N ASP A 274 49.50 17.85 -15.65
CA ASP A 274 49.82 18.46 -14.35
C ASP A 274 50.02 20.00 -14.37
N HIS A 275 49.76 20.71 -15.47
CA HIS A 275 49.99 22.17 -15.47
C HIS A 275 48.98 23.09 -16.18
N LYS A 276 47.84 22.60 -16.70
CA LYS A 276 46.90 23.51 -17.41
C LYS A 276 45.42 23.44 -17.05
N LEU A 277 44.97 22.53 -16.18
CA LEU A 277 43.55 22.37 -15.87
C LEU A 277 43.07 23.09 -14.59
N LEU A 278 43.98 23.74 -13.85
CA LEU A 278 43.68 24.38 -12.56
C LEU A 278 43.03 25.78 -12.64
N GLU A 279 42.99 26.44 -13.81
CA GLU A 279 42.38 27.77 -13.94
C GLU A 279 40.92 27.78 -14.44
N GLY A 280 40.38 26.64 -14.90
CA GLY A 280 39.08 26.61 -15.60
C GLY A 280 37.83 26.46 -14.72
N PHE A 281 37.96 26.07 -13.45
CA PHE A 281 36.81 25.60 -12.65
C PHE A 281 36.45 26.48 -11.45
N TYR A 282 37.05 27.66 -11.31
CA TYR A 282 36.88 28.51 -10.11
C TYR A 282 35.56 29.30 -10.05
N ASN A 283 34.65 29.15 -11.01
CA ASN A 283 33.42 29.96 -11.09
C ASN A 283 32.14 29.11 -11.26
N SER A 284 31.73 28.33 -10.25
CA SER A 284 30.29 28.08 -10.05
C SER A 284 29.93 27.47 -8.68
N SER A 285 29.31 28.33 -7.87
CA SER A 285 28.18 28.11 -6.94
C SER A 285 28.32 27.25 -5.67
N ASP A 286 27.96 27.92 -4.57
CA ASP A 286 27.92 27.58 -3.15
C ASP A 286 26.86 26.55 -2.68
N GLU A 287 26.31 25.68 -3.52
CA GLU A 287 25.25 24.76 -3.09
C GLU A 287 25.65 23.29 -3.21
N LYS A 288 26.05 22.71 -2.06
CA LYS A 288 25.86 21.30 -1.61
C LYS A 288 27.03 20.80 -0.75
N LYS A 289 27.11 21.28 0.49
CA LYS A 289 28.02 20.74 1.54
C LYS A 289 27.45 19.54 2.32
N ILE A 290 26.21 19.11 2.06
CA ILE A 290 25.50 18.19 2.97
C ILE A 290 25.67 16.70 2.58
N GLU A 291 26.00 16.39 1.32
CA GLU A 291 26.12 14.99 0.85
C GLU A 291 27.53 14.38 1.08
N PHE A 292 28.52 15.20 1.42
CA PHE A 292 29.92 14.79 1.50
C PHE A 292 30.34 14.18 2.84
N ALA A 293 29.70 14.54 3.95
CA ALA A 293 30.09 14.08 5.29
C ALA A 293 29.88 12.56 5.51
N THR A 294 28.99 11.94 4.73
CA THR A 294 28.65 10.51 4.86
C THR A 294 29.63 9.62 4.08
N ILE A 295 30.15 10.11 2.95
CA ILE A 295 31.16 9.40 2.13
C ILE A 295 32.54 9.51 2.81
N GLU A 296 32.86 10.68 3.37
CA GLU A 296 34.14 10.93 4.06
C GLU A 296 34.35 9.97 5.25
N ASN A 297 33.32 9.60 6.01
CA ASN A 297 33.48 8.69 7.16
C ASN A 297 33.62 7.20 6.80
N LYS A 298 33.25 6.77 5.59
CA LYS A 298 33.25 5.34 5.21
C LYS A 298 34.56 4.90 4.54
N PHE A 299 35.29 5.83 3.92
CA PHE A 299 36.49 5.54 3.13
C PHE A 299 37.83 5.98 3.77
N LEU A 300 37.81 6.57 4.99
CA LEU A 300 38.99 7.17 5.63
C LEU A 300 39.76 6.35 6.71
N PRO A 301 39.84 5.00 6.69
CA PRO A 301 41.00 4.33 7.29
C PRO A 301 42.16 4.12 6.30
N MET A 302 41.99 4.43 5.01
CA MET A 302 43.09 4.38 4.04
C MET A 302 43.62 5.79 3.72
N GLU A 303 44.89 5.99 4.05
CA GLU A 303 45.76 7.11 3.70
C GLU A 303 45.60 8.47 4.41
N LYS A 304 46.40 8.61 5.49
CA LYS A 304 46.98 9.88 5.93
C LYS A 304 47.88 10.45 4.82
N SER A 305 47.34 11.27 3.92
CA SER A 305 48.06 12.43 3.33
C SER A 305 47.29 13.18 2.23
N ILE A 306 46.07 12.79 1.85
CA ILE A 306 45.35 13.53 0.79
C ILE A 306 44.62 14.73 1.40
N ASN A 307 45.03 15.91 0.93
CA ASN A 307 44.60 17.22 1.39
C ASN A 307 43.08 17.38 1.28
N LYS A 308 42.40 17.53 2.43
CA LYS A 308 40.92 17.60 2.56
C LYS A 308 40.26 18.66 1.67
N GLU A 309 41.00 19.70 1.31
CA GLU A 309 40.51 20.82 0.48
C GLU A 309 40.41 20.46 -1.02
N PHE A 310 41.07 19.38 -1.46
CA PHE A 310 41.14 18.96 -2.86
C PHE A 310 39.91 18.12 -3.29
N LEU A 311 39.39 17.30 -2.39
CA LEU A 311 38.23 16.42 -2.64
C LEU A 311 36.90 17.18 -2.67
N SER A 312 36.78 18.32 -1.97
CA SER A 312 35.55 19.13 -1.97
C SER A 312 35.41 20.03 -3.20
N ARG A 313 36.44 20.17 -4.06
CA ARG A 313 36.50 21.19 -5.12
C ARG A 313 36.40 20.66 -6.56
N SER A 314 36.38 19.34 -6.79
CA SER A 314 36.69 18.79 -8.12
C SER A 314 35.76 17.68 -8.63
N ILE A 315 34.59 17.44 -8.05
CA ILE A 315 33.67 16.40 -8.56
C ILE A 315 32.74 16.98 -9.64
N PRO A 316 32.87 16.57 -10.92
CA PRO A 316 31.94 16.98 -11.96
C PRO A 316 30.58 16.30 -11.79
N TYR A 317 29.51 17.05 -12.08
CA TYR A 317 28.12 16.58 -12.16
C TYR A 317 28.05 15.20 -12.85
N ILE A 318 27.50 14.21 -12.17
CA ILE A 318 27.19 12.89 -12.74
C ILE A 318 25.88 13.05 -13.51
N ASP A 319 25.90 12.83 -14.81
CA ASP A 319 24.65 12.74 -15.59
C ASP A 319 23.97 11.39 -15.26
N ILE A 320 22.95 11.46 -14.40
CA ILE A 320 22.22 10.33 -13.81
C ILE A 320 21.31 9.64 -14.85
N LYS A 321 21.09 10.25 -16.03
CA LYS A 321 20.09 9.79 -17.02
C LYS A 321 20.28 8.38 -17.58
N ALA A 322 21.50 7.81 -17.55
CA ALA A 322 21.73 6.43 -18.01
C ALA A 322 21.23 5.36 -17.01
N ILE A 323 20.88 5.73 -15.77
CA ILE A 323 20.31 4.83 -14.74
C ILE A 323 18.84 4.53 -15.02
N ASP A 324 18.12 5.47 -15.65
CA ASP A 324 16.67 5.35 -15.84
C ASP A 324 16.28 4.13 -16.67
N ASN A 325 17.07 3.75 -17.69
CA ASN A 325 16.62 2.79 -18.71
C ASN A 325 16.54 1.31 -18.29
N ASN A 326 17.13 0.90 -17.18
CA ASN A 326 16.94 -0.46 -16.64
C ASN A 326 16.21 -0.47 -15.31
N TRP A 327 16.22 0.65 -14.57
CA TRP A 327 15.54 0.78 -13.29
C TRP A 327 14.03 0.61 -13.41
N TRP A 328 13.42 1.12 -14.49
CA TRP A 328 11.99 0.94 -14.74
C TRP A 328 11.62 -0.53 -14.93
N ILE A 329 12.49 -1.35 -15.53
CA ILE A 329 12.25 -2.79 -15.73
C ILE A 329 12.22 -3.51 -14.38
N PHE A 330 13.19 -3.25 -13.50
CA PHE A 330 13.24 -3.85 -12.17
C PHE A 330 12.09 -3.39 -11.28
N THR A 331 11.79 -2.09 -11.27
CA THR A 331 10.64 -1.54 -10.53
C THR A 331 9.34 -2.14 -11.02
N THR A 332 9.19 -2.28 -12.34
CA THR A 332 8.01 -2.90 -12.96
C THR A 332 7.91 -4.38 -12.61
N LEU A 333 9.00 -5.14 -12.67
CA LEU A 333 9.02 -6.55 -12.26
C LEU A 333 8.70 -6.70 -10.77
N PHE A 334 9.21 -5.83 -9.90
CA PHE A 334 8.89 -5.82 -8.48
C PHE A 334 7.42 -5.50 -8.22
N VAL A 335 6.85 -4.51 -8.93
CA VAL A 335 5.42 -4.17 -8.84
C VAL A 335 4.55 -5.33 -9.34
N VAL A 336 4.90 -5.94 -10.48
CA VAL A 336 4.18 -7.09 -11.04
C VAL A 336 4.27 -8.29 -10.09
N PHE A 337 5.46 -8.60 -9.57
CA PHE A 337 5.64 -9.67 -8.60
C PHE A 337 4.86 -9.42 -7.31
N SER A 338 4.94 -8.20 -6.76
CA SER A 338 4.17 -7.79 -5.58
C SER A 338 2.68 -7.90 -5.81
N PHE A 339 2.20 -7.54 -7.00
CA PHE A 339 0.80 -7.69 -7.39
C PHE A 339 0.39 -9.16 -7.48
N LEU A 340 1.20 -10.02 -8.11
CA LEU A 340 0.94 -11.46 -8.19
C LEU A 340 0.95 -12.14 -6.82
N VAL A 341 1.87 -11.75 -5.93
CA VAL A 341 1.90 -12.23 -4.55
C VAL A 341 0.68 -11.72 -3.78
N LEU A 342 0.28 -10.46 -3.97
CA LEU A 342 -0.91 -9.88 -3.35
C LEU A 342 -2.20 -10.57 -3.83
N GLU A 343 -2.34 -10.84 -5.13
CA GLU A 343 -3.45 -11.62 -5.68
C GLU A 343 -3.45 -13.06 -5.15
N GLY A 344 -2.28 -13.69 -5.08
CA GLY A 344 -2.11 -15.03 -4.51
C GLY A 344 -2.54 -15.07 -3.04
N ILE A 345 -2.08 -14.12 -2.22
CA ILE A 345 -2.48 -13.97 -0.82
C ILE A 345 -3.99 -13.72 -0.73
N THR A 346 -4.53 -12.82 -1.54
CA THR A 346 -5.97 -12.50 -1.55
C THR A 346 -6.80 -13.73 -1.91
N SER A 347 -6.36 -14.51 -2.89
CA SER A 347 -7.01 -15.75 -3.31
C SER A 347 -6.91 -16.85 -2.25
N MET A 348 -5.76 -16.99 -1.57
CA MET A 348 -5.60 -17.93 -0.46
C MET A 348 -6.46 -17.54 0.75
N ILE A 349 -6.53 -16.25 1.08
CA ILE A 349 -7.45 -15.73 2.10
C ILE A 349 -8.88 -16.08 1.69
N TYR A 350 -9.28 -15.78 0.44
CA TYR A 350 -10.61 -16.08 -0.08
C TYR A 350 -10.96 -17.57 0.02
N LEU A 351 -10.07 -18.47 -0.42
CA LEU A 351 -10.26 -19.92 -0.35
C LEU A 351 -10.33 -20.43 1.10
N SER A 352 -9.48 -19.89 1.98
CA SER A 352 -9.50 -20.22 3.40
C SER A 352 -10.80 -19.76 4.06
N VAL A 353 -11.27 -18.56 3.73
CA VAL A 353 -12.56 -18.00 4.21
C VAL A 353 -13.71 -18.85 3.70
N TYR A 354 -13.73 -19.16 2.40
CA TYR A 354 -14.77 -19.98 1.79
C TYR A 354 -14.84 -21.36 2.42
N GLY A 355 -13.70 -22.01 2.66
CA GLY A 355 -13.63 -23.27 3.39
C GLY A 355 -14.21 -23.17 4.79
N ILE A 356 -13.88 -22.11 5.53
CA ILE A 356 -14.41 -21.85 6.89
C ILE A 356 -15.92 -21.64 6.90
N ILE A 357 -16.45 -20.90 5.93
CA ILE A 357 -17.89 -20.65 5.81
C ILE A 357 -18.62 -21.94 5.44
N LYS A 358 -18.10 -22.69 4.47
CA LYS A 358 -18.69 -23.94 4.02
C LYS A 358 -18.73 -25.01 5.11
N GLU A 359 -17.66 -25.15 5.89
CA GLU A 359 -17.58 -26.05 7.06
C GLU A 359 -18.69 -25.74 8.07
N LYS A 360 -18.96 -24.45 8.33
CA LYS A 360 -20.03 -24.01 9.24
C LYS A 360 -21.43 -24.28 8.69
N ASP A 361 -21.64 -24.12 7.38
CA ASP A 361 -22.92 -24.44 6.74
C ASP A 361 -23.20 -25.96 6.77
N GLU A 362 -22.16 -26.79 6.64
CA GLU A 362 -22.26 -28.25 6.77
C GLU A 362 -22.58 -28.66 8.23
N GLU A 363 -21.95 -28.05 9.23
CA GLU A 363 -22.26 -28.27 10.66
C GLU A 363 -23.72 -27.91 11.00
N ASN A 364 -24.20 -26.74 10.55
CA ASN A 364 -25.57 -26.29 10.84
C ASN A 364 -26.63 -27.19 10.20
N ASN A 365 -26.37 -27.71 8.99
CA ASN A 365 -27.30 -28.63 8.33
C ASN A 365 -27.35 -29.98 9.07
N TRP A 366 -26.20 -30.49 9.52
CA TRP A 366 -26.12 -31.73 10.32
C TRP A 366 -26.89 -31.62 11.64
N GLU A 367 -26.78 -30.50 12.36
CA GLU A 367 -27.56 -30.28 13.59
C GLU A 367 -29.08 -30.22 13.30
N SER A 368 -29.49 -29.64 12.17
CA SER A 368 -30.90 -29.56 11.79
C SER A 368 -31.50 -30.93 11.44
N ASP A 369 -30.69 -31.80 10.84
CA ASP A 369 -31.10 -33.16 10.47
C ASP A 369 -31.07 -34.10 11.68
N SER A 370 -30.18 -33.88 12.65
CA SER A 370 -30.16 -34.67 13.91
C SER A 370 -31.32 -34.36 14.88
N LYS A 371 -32.03 -33.24 14.67
CA LYS A 371 -33.19 -32.81 15.46
C LYS A 371 -34.53 -33.20 14.84
N LYS A 372 -34.53 -33.82 13.66
CA LYS A 372 -35.69 -34.42 13.02
C LYS A 372 -35.66 -35.93 13.25
#